data_AF-A0A915J168-F1
#
_entry.id   AF-A0A915J168-F1
#
_cell.length_a   1.000
_cell.length_b   1.000
_cell.length_c   1.000
_cell.angle_alpha   90.00
_cell.angle_beta   90.00
_cell.angle_gamma   90.00
#
_symmetry.space_group_name_H-M   'P 1'
#
loop_
_entity.id
_entity.type
_entity.pdbx_description
1 polymer ?
#
loop_
_entity_poly.entity_id
_entity_poly.type
_entity_poly.pdbx_seq_one_letter_code
_entity_poly.pdbx_strand_id
1 'polypeptide(L)'
;MVSDGKPGIGLNRLVSQLLAEMDGVHSSNDVFVIGATNRVDLVDKSLLRPGRFDQTILVDAAVDASSRFNILSAVTRRLPLSANVDLVRLTAQCPPRMTGADFYWLARQAAMNAASRLVKSLSVENHVDRDNENDEHDLETRVENTDFLTALASISESTNGHEVGL
;
A
#
# COMPACT_ATOMS: atom_id res chain seq x y z
N MET A 1 34.21 9.71 -34.19
CA MET A 1 33.96 8.29 -33.84
C MET A 1 33.18 8.27 -32.55
N VAL A 2 31.86 8.16 -32.66
CA VAL A 2 30.94 8.06 -31.51
C VAL A 2 31.06 6.64 -30.96
N SER A 3 31.34 6.54 -29.67
CA SER A 3 31.38 5.29 -28.92
C SER A 3 29.95 4.80 -28.67
N ASP A 4 29.47 3.87 -29.49
CA ASP A 4 28.24 3.12 -29.24
C ASP A 4 28.44 2.18 -28.04
N GLY A 5 28.12 2.67 -26.85
CA GLY A 5 27.90 1.82 -25.68
C GLY A 5 26.60 1.03 -25.86
N LYS A 6 26.68 -0.18 -26.40
CA LYS A 6 25.53 -1.10 -26.60
C LYS A 6 24.84 -1.40 -25.27
N PRO A 7 23.60 -0.93 -25.02
CA PRO A 7 22.75 -1.47 -23.98
C PRO A 7 21.92 -2.59 -24.62
N GLY A 8 22.20 -3.88 -24.37
CA GLY A 8 21.24 -4.90 -24.82
C GLY A 8 21.67 -6.36 -24.88
N ILE A 9 22.96 -6.70 -24.87
CA ILE A 9 23.36 -8.12 -25.02
C ILE A 9 23.00 -8.93 -23.77
N GLY A 10 23.10 -8.32 -22.58
CA GLY A 10 22.73 -8.98 -21.31
C GLY A 10 21.23 -9.18 -21.13
N LEU A 11 20.43 -8.14 -21.40
CA LEU A 11 18.98 -8.17 -21.17
C LEU A 11 18.28 -9.17 -22.10
N ASN A 12 18.64 -9.18 -23.39
CA ASN A 12 18.07 -10.13 -24.34
C ASN A 12 18.37 -11.59 -23.95
N ARG A 13 19.56 -11.85 -23.42
CA ARG A 13 19.92 -13.19 -22.94
C ARG A 13 19.09 -13.62 -21.72
N LEU A 14 18.79 -12.69 -20.80
CA LEU A 14 17.93 -12.97 -19.65
C LEU A 14 16.49 -13.27 -20.07
N VAL A 15 15.95 -12.52 -21.04
CA VAL A 15 14.61 -12.78 -21.59
C VAL A 15 14.55 -14.15 -22.26
N SER A 16 15.54 -14.49 -23.09
CA SER A 16 15.60 -15.82 -23.72
C SER A 16 15.70 -16.96 -22.70
N GLN A 17 16.46 -16.77 -21.61
CA GLN A 17 16.54 -17.77 -20.54
C GLN A 17 15.19 -17.94 -19.85
N LEU A 18 14.53 -16.84 -19.48
CA LEU A 18 13.21 -16.89 -18.85
C LEU A 18 12.20 -17.63 -19.74
N LEU A 19 12.20 -17.38 -21.04
CA LEU A 19 11.33 -18.08 -22.00
C LEU A 19 11.60 -19.59 -22.03
N ALA A 20 12.87 -20.00 -22.04
CA ALA A 20 13.24 -21.42 -22.02
C ALA A 20 12.79 -22.12 -20.72
N GLU A 21 12.97 -21.46 -19.57
CA GLU A 21 12.48 -21.99 -18.29
C GLU A 21 10.95 -22.07 -18.25
N MET A 22 10.26 -21.05 -18.76
CA MET A 22 8.79 -21.06 -18.84
C MET A 22 8.32 -22.24 -19.68
N ASP A 23 8.84 -22.42 -20.89
CA ASP A 23 8.51 -23.55 -21.77
C ASP A 23 8.76 -24.92 -21.08
N GLY A 24 9.79 -25.01 -20.23
CA GLY A 24 10.05 -26.17 -19.39
C GLY A 24 9.01 -26.37 -18.29
N VAL A 25 8.59 -25.30 -17.60
CA VAL A 25 7.57 -25.35 -16.53
C VAL A 25 6.20 -25.77 -17.06
N HIS A 26 5.81 -25.38 -18.27
CA HIS A 26 4.53 -25.81 -18.86
C HIS A 26 4.40 -27.33 -19.05
N SER A 27 5.52 -28.05 -19.09
CA SER A 27 5.51 -29.52 -19.13
C SER A 27 5.27 -30.18 -17.76
N SER A 28 5.33 -29.40 -16.68
CA SER A 28 5.13 -29.85 -15.29
C SER A 28 3.81 -29.30 -14.74
N ASN A 29 2.84 -30.16 -14.46
CA ASN A 29 1.51 -29.74 -13.99
C ASN A 29 1.45 -29.22 -12.54
N ASP A 30 2.59 -29.18 -11.84
CA ASP A 30 2.65 -28.88 -10.40
C ASP A 30 3.08 -27.44 -10.07
N VAL A 31 3.36 -26.62 -11.09
CA VAL A 31 3.90 -25.26 -10.90
C VAL A 31 3.03 -24.23 -11.59
N PHE A 32 2.66 -23.19 -10.84
CA PHE A 32 1.93 -22.03 -11.35
C PHE A 32 2.81 -20.78 -11.28
N VAL A 33 2.89 -20.01 -12.37
CA VAL A 33 3.74 -18.82 -12.47
C VAL A 33 2.87 -17.57 -12.56
N ILE A 34 3.08 -16.62 -11.64
CA ILE A 34 2.38 -15.33 -11.61
C ILE A 34 3.41 -14.22 -11.83
N GLY A 35 3.16 -13.38 -12.84
CA GLY A 35 3.90 -12.14 -13.06
C GLY A 35 3.06 -10.92 -12.66
N ALA A 36 3.71 -9.87 -12.16
CA ALA A 36 3.07 -8.59 -11.87
C ALA A 36 3.86 -7.45 -12.53
N THR A 37 3.16 -6.53 -13.21
CA THR A 37 3.76 -5.36 -13.85
C THR A 37 2.78 -4.20 -13.86
N ASN A 38 3.29 -2.98 -13.65
CA ASN A 38 2.53 -1.75 -13.86
C ASN A 38 2.61 -1.25 -15.31
N ARG A 39 3.38 -1.94 -16.16
CA ARG A 39 3.69 -1.56 -17.54
C ARG A 39 3.68 -2.77 -18.47
N VAL A 40 2.49 -3.28 -18.76
CA VAL A 40 2.30 -4.41 -19.69
C VAL A 40 2.74 -4.05 -21.12
N ASP A 41 2.70 -2.77 -21.47
CA ASP A 41 3.17 -2.20 -22.75
C ASP A 41 4.65 -2.46 -23.01
N LEU A 42 5.45 -2.61 -21.95
CA LEU A 42 6.89 -2.86 -22.04
C LEU A 42 7.26 -4.35 -21.99
N VAL A 43 6.30 -5.25 -21.79
CA VAL A 43 6.56 -6.68 -21.70
C VAL A 43 6.78 -7.24 -23.11
N ASP A 44 7.79 -8.10 -23.27
CA ASP A 44 8.04 -8.79 -24.52
C ASP A 44 6.81 -9.64 -24.91
N LYS A 45 6.26 -9.40 -26.09
CA LYS A 45 5.05 -10.09 -26.59
C LYS A 45 5.21 -11.61 -26.64
N SER A 46 6.44 -12.13 -26.70
CA SER A 46 6.73 -13.56 -26.68
C SER A 46 6.35 -14.19 -25.34
N LEU A 47 6.44 -13.45 -24.23
CA LEU A 47 6.02 -13.91 -22.90
C LEU A 47 4.50 -14.01 -22.75
N LEU A 48 3.74 -13.26 -23.55
CA LEU A 48 2.27 -13.20 -23.51
C LEU A 48 1.60 -14.22 -24.45
N ARG A 49 2.36 -15.13 -25.04
CA ARG A 49 1.83 -16.17 -25.93
C ARG A 49 1.17 -17.31 -25.13
N PRO A 50 0.24 -18.06 -25.75
CA PRO A 50 -0.37 -19.24 -25.11
C PRO A 50 0.64 -20.21 -24.52
N GLY A 51 0.34 -20.72 -23.33
CA GLY A 51 1.24 -21.56 -22.56
C GLY A 51 2.47 -20.80 -22.07
N ARG A 52 2.30 -19.54 -21.66
CA ARG A 52 3.26 -18.70 -20.91
C ARG A 52 2.47 -17.80 -19.95
N PHE A 53 2.61 -16.48 -20.02
CA PHE A 53 1.71 -15.53 -19.34
C PHE A 53 0.50 -15.24 -20.23
N ASP A 54 -0.31 -16.27 -20.49
CA ASP A 54 -1.46 -16.18 -21.39
C ASP A 54 -2.75 -15.73 -20.70
N GLN A 55 -2.79 -15.72 -19.38
CA GLN A 55 -3.84 -15.11 -18.56
C GLN A 55 -3.37 -13.76 -18.02
N THR A 56 -4.07 -12.68 -18.38
CA THR A 56 -3.80 -11.33 -17.86
C THR A 56 -4.97 -10.88 -16.99
N ILE A 57 -4.68 -10.49 -15.75
CA ILE A 57 -5.65 -9.93 -14.81
C ILE A 57 -5.27 -8.47 -14.56
N LEU A 58 -6.16 -7.55 -14.90
CA LEU A 58 -5.99 -6.14 -14.57
C LEU A 58 -6.38 -5.89 -13.11
N VAL A 59 -5.44 -5.35 -12.34
CA VAL A 59 -5.68 -4.91 -10.96
C VAL A 59 -5.75 -3.39 -10.96
N ASP A 60 -6.95 -2.84 -10.79
CA ASP A 60 -7.21 -1.40 -10.79
C ASP A 60 -7.61 -0.91 -9.40
N ALA A 61 -7.67 0.42 -9.24
CA ALA A 61 -8.15 1.06 -8.03
C ALA A 61 -9.61 0.67 -7.74
N ALA A 62 -9.91 0.49 -6.46
CA ALA A 62 -11.26 0.13 -6.03
C ALA A 62 -12.24 1.29 -6.27
N VAL A 63 -13.23 1.03 -7.13
CA VAL A 63 -14.26 2.01 -7.47
C VAL A 63 -15.46 1.92 -6.53
N ASP A 64 -15.89 0.70 -6.18
CA ASP A 64 -17.06 0.49 -5.36
C ASP A 64 -16.76 0.67 -3.86
N ALA A 65 -17.77 1.07 -3.10
CA ALA A 65 -17.62 1.35 -1.67
C ALA A 65 -17.27 0.09 -0.86
N SER A 66 -17.76 -1.09 -1.26
CA SER A 66 -17.51 -2.33 -0.53
C SER A 66 -16.07 -2.78 -0.67
N SER A 67 -15.47 -2.69 -1.86
CA SER A 67 -14.06 -3.00 -2.10
C SER A 67 -13.15 -2.02 -1.36
N ARG A 68 -13.46 -0.72 -1.39
CA ARG A 68 -12.70 0.27 -0.60
C ARG A 68 -12.76 -0.03 0.89
N PHE A 69 -13.94 -0.40 1.41
CA PHE A 69 -14.11 -0.81 2.80
C PHE A 69 -13.29 -2.07 3.12
N ASN A 70 -13.33 -3.08 2.24
CA ASN A 70 -12.57 -4.31 2.41
C ASN A 70 -11.06 -4.05 2.43
N ILE A 71 -10.57 -3.14 1.58
CA ILE A 71 -9.16 -2.74 1.58
C ILE A 71 -8.82 -2.03 2.89
N LEU A 72 -9.60 -1.02 3.29
CA LEU A 72 -9.36 -0.28 4.53
C LEU A 72 -9.41 -1.21 5.76
N SER A 73 -10.37 -2.13 5.80
CA SER A 73 -10.47 -3.16 6.84
C SER A 73 -9.26 -4.08 6.85
N ALA A 74 -8.79 -4.52 5.67
CA ALA A 74 -7.63 -5.40 5.56
C ALA A 74 -6.34 -4.72 6.05
N VAL A 75 -6.10 -3.45 5.67
CA VAL A 75 -4.89 -2.72 6.09
C VAL A 75 -4.94 -2.28 7.55
N THR A 76 -6.13 -2.13 8.14
CA THR A 76 -6.30 -1.76 9.55
C THR A 76 -6.42 -2.97 10.49
N ARG A 77 -6.52 -4.20 9.97
CA ARG A 77 -6.75 -5.44 10.75
C ARG A 77 -5.77 -5.69 11.90
N ARG A 78 -4.54 -5.20 11.80
CA ARG A 78 -3.50 -5.35 12.85
C ARG A 78 -3.29 -4.11 13.70
N LEU A 79 -4.04 -3.03 13.45
CA LEU A 79 -3.96 -1.82 14.27
C LEU A 79 -4.85 -1.97 15.51
N PRO A 80 -4.40 -1.50 16.68
CA PRO A 80 -5.23 -1.45 17.88
C PRO A 80 -6.28 -0.35 17.73
N LEU A 81 -7.37 -0.61 17.00
CA LEU A 81 -8.43 0.38 16.78
C LEU A 81 -9.26 0.59 18.04
N SER A 82 -9.59 1.84 18.36
CA SER A 82 -10.57 2.16 19.39
C SER A 82 -11.96 1.63 19.01
N ALA A 83 -12.79 1.26 19.98
CA ALA A 83 -14.15 0.74 19.75
C ALA A 83 -15.05 1.73 19.00
N ASN A 84 -14.70 3.02 19.02
CA ASN A 84 -15.45 4.07 18.35
C ASN A 84 -15.08 4.23 16.87
N VAL A 85 -14.11 3.48 16.34
CA VAL A 85 -13.68 3.61 14.95
C VAL A 85 -14.71 3.02 14.00
N ASP A 86 -15.28 3.88 13.14
CA ASP A 86 -16.25 3.48 12.12
C ASP A 86 -15.58 3.47 10.74
N LEU A 87 -15.11 2.30 10.33
CA LEU A 87 -14.45 2.11 9.04
C LEU A 87 -15.40 2.36 7.85
N VAL A 88 -16.72 2.15 8.00
CA VAL A 88 -17.69 2.42 6.94
C VAL A 88 -17.76 3.92 6.69
N ARG A 89 -17.90 4.71 7.76
CA ARG A 89 -17.95 6.16 7.68
C ARG A 89 -16.61 6.76 7.23
N LEU A 90 -15.48 6.19 7.65
CA LEU A 90 -14.15 6.60 7.17
C LEU A 90 -13.98 6.34 5.67
N THR A 91 -14.40 5.16 5.19
CA THR A 91 -14.36 4.81 3.76
C THR A 91 -15.20 5.76 2.91
N ALA A 92 -16.32 6.26 3.44
CA ALA A 92 -17.17 7.24 2.76
C ALA A 92 -16.53 8.64 2.65
N GLN A 93 -15.62 8.99 3.56
CA GLN A 93 -14.90 10.27 3.56
C GLN A 93 -13.58 10.23 2.77
N CYS A 94 -13.12 9.04 2.40
CA CYS A 94 -11.92 8.86 1.59
C CYS A 94 -12.13 9.39 0.17
N PRO A 95 -11.13 10.05 -0.44
CA PRO A 95 -11.15 10.41 -1.85
C PRO A 95 -11.54 9.24 -2.77
N PRO A 96 -12.26 9.51 -3.88
CA PRO A 96 -12.53 8.47 -4.86
C PRO A 96 -11.23 7.98 -5.51
N ARG A 97 -11.22 6.71 -5.94
CA ARG A 97 -10.09 6.07 -6.65
C ARG A 97 -8.77 5.98 -5.85
N MET A 98 -8.83 5.98 -4.53
CA MET A 98 -7.68 5.57 -3.72
C MET A 98 -7.25 4.13 -4.05
N THR A 99 -5.96 3.94 -4.23
CA THR A 99 -5.33 2.64 -4.42
C THR A 99 -5.06 1.95 -3.09
N GLY A 100 -4.71 0.66 -3.11
CA GLY A 100 -4.29 -0.05 -1.90
C GLY A 100 -3.12 0.60 -1.17
N ALA A 101 -2.20 1.24 -1.91
CA ALA A 101 -1.09 1.98 -1.32
C ALA A 101 -1.56 3.22 -0.56
N ASP A 102 -2.57 3.93 -1.07
CA ASP A 102 -3.13 5.12 -0.41
C ASP A 102 -3.86 4.74 0.88
N PHE A 103 -4.63 3.65 0.87
CA PHE A 103 -5.27 3.13 2.08
C PHE A 103 -4.25 2.66 3.12
N TYR A 104 -3.17 1.99 2.68
CA TYR A 104 -2.07 1.62 3.57
C TYR A 104 -1.40 2.84 4.19
N TRP A 105 -1.12 3.87 3.37
CA TRP A 105 -0.58 5.14 3.85
C TRP A 105 -1.50 5.78 4.89
N LEU A 106 -2.82 5.83 4.63
CA LEU A 106 -3.81 6.39 5.55
C LEU A 106 -3.77 5.67 6.91
N ALA A 107 -3.80 4.33 6.89
CA ALA A 107 -3.75 3.52 8.10
C ALA A 107 -2.43 3.72 8.88
N ARG A 108 -1.30 3.78 8.16
CA ARG A 108 0.02 4.06 8.75
C ARG A 108 0.06 5.44 9.38
N GLN A 109 -0.45 6.46 8.69
CA GLN A 109 -0.43 7.83 9.18
C GLN A 109 -1.33 8.00 10.41
N ALA A 110 -2.50 7.35 10.44
CA ALA A 110 -3.34 7.30 11.63
C ALA A 110 -2.61 6.64 12.82
N ALA A 111 -1.89 5.54 12.60
CA ALA A 111 -1.08 4.92 13.65
C ALA A 111 0.05 5.84 14.15
N MET A 112 0.71 6.59 13.26
CA MET A 112 1.73 7.58 13.64
C MET A 112 1.14 8.75 14.43
N ASN A 113 -0.06 9.20 14.07
CA ASN A 113 -0.77 10.26 14.81
C ASN A 113 -1.11 9.80 16.23
N ALA A 114 -1.61 8.56 16.38
CA ALA A 114 -1.87 7.96 17.69
C ALA A 114 -0.59 7.85 18.54
N ALA A 115 0.51 7.37 17.95
CA ALA A 115 1.80 7.30 18.64
C ALA A 115 2.34 8.68 19.05
N SER A 116 2.21 9.70 18.18
CA SER A 116 2.61 11.07 18.49
C SER A 116 1.79 11.66 19.65
N ARG A 117 0.50 11.34 19.71
CA ARG A 117 -0.39 11.73 20.82
C ARG A 117 0.05 11.12 22.14
N LEU A 118 0.41 9.84 22.17
CA LEU A 118 0.95 9.18 23.37
C LEU A 118 2.25 9.83 23.85
N VAL A 119 3.20 10.10 22.94
CA VAL A 119 4.47 10.75 23.33
C VAL A 119 4.21 12.13 23.93
N LYS A 120 3.25 12.89 23.38
CA LYS A 120 2.86 14.20 23.92
C LYS A 120 2.22 14.08 25.30
N SER A 121 1.34 13.10 25.54
CA SER A 121 0.72 12.93 26.87
C SER A 121 1.74 12.58 27.93
N LEU A 122 2.66 11.65 27.63
CA LEU A 122 3.77 11.29 28.51
C LEU A 122 4.69 12.48 28.83
N SER A 123 4.94 13.35 27.86
CA SER A 123 5.76 14.55 28.05
C SER A 123 5.12 15.56 29.01
N VAL A 124 3.78 15.65 29.01
CA VAL A 124 3.01 16.54 29.89
C VAL A 124 2.93 15.97 31.30
N GLU A 125 2.74 14.67 31.45
CA GLU A 125 2.70 13.97 32.75
C GLU A 125 4.02 14.11 33.53
N ASN A 126 5.16 14.01 32.83
CA ASN A 126 6.50 14.18 33.43
C ASN A 126 6.78 15.59 33.98
N HIS A 127 5.92 16.58 33.72
CA HIS A 127 6.03 17.93 34.28
C HIS A 127 5.11 18.20 35.47
N VAL A 128 4.18 17.30 35.79
CA VAL A 128 3.16 17.56 36.83
C VAL A 128 3.44 16.80 38.13
N ASP A 129 3.99 15.58 38.12
CA ASP A 129 4.21 14.83 39.37
C ASP A 129 5.53 14.04 39.37
N ARG A 130 6.43 14.37 40.30
CA ARG A 130 7.64 13.57 40.62
C ARG A 130 7.47 12.67 41.85
N ASP A 131 6.25 12.56 42.39
CA ASP A 131 5.97 11.81 43.61
C ASP A 131 4.88 10.75 43.36
N ASN A 132 5.17 9.73 42.55
CA ASN A 132 4.61 8.40 42.77
C ASN A 132 5.35 7.36 41.93
N GLU A 133 6.14 6.53 42.61
CA GLU A 133 6.66 5.29 42.08
C GLU A 133 5.52 4.24 42.03
N ASN A 134 5.51 3.49 40.94
CA ASN A 134 4.71 2.29 40.66
C ASN A 134 3.31 2.55 40.10
N ASP A 135 3.25 2.62 38.76
CA ASP A 135 2.25 1.87 38.00
C ASP A 135 2.85 1.56 36.62
N GLU A 136 3.06 0.27 36.32
CA GLU A 136 3.21 -0.19 34.94
C GLU A 136 1.86 0.05 34.24
N HIS A 137 1.64 1.27 33.75
CA HIS A 137 0.56 1.52 32.81
C HIS A 137 0.98 0.91 31.48
N ASP A 138 0.40 -0.25 31.18
CA ASP A 138 0.21 -0.73 29.81
C ASP A 138 -0.62 0.33 29.05
N LEU A 139 0.05 1.39 28.59
CA LEU A 139 -0.54 2.41 27.73
C LEU A 139 -0.75 1.79 26.35
N GLU A 140 -1.77 0.93 26.23
CA GLU A 140 -2.22 0.44 24.94
C GLU A 140 -2.89 1.60 24.20
N THR A 141 -2.08 2.42 23.53
CA THR A 141 -2.57 3.54 22.75
C THR A 141 -3.34 3.01 21.55
N ARG A 142 -4.64 3.27 21.55
CA ARG A 142 -5.54 2.87 20.48
C ARG A 142 -5.62 3.97 19.43
N VAL A 143 -5.68 3.56 18.17
CA VAL A 143 -5.91 4.46 17.04
C VAL A 143 -7.37 4.90 17.04
N GLU A 144 -7.61 6.21 17.04
CA GLU A 144 -8.94 6.82 17.10
C GLU A 144 -9.38 7.36 15.74
N ASN A 145 -10.68 7.68 15.60
CA ASN A 145 -11.20 8.31 14.37
C ASN A 145 -10.49 9.63 14.05
N THR A 146 -10.15 10.40 15.08
CA THR A 146 -9.44 11.68 14.94
C THR A 146 -8.10 11.50 14.24
N ASP A 147 -7.37 10.44 14.57
CA ASP A 147 -6.08 10.12 13.97
C ASP A 147 -6.20 9.88 12.44
N PHE A 148 -7.27 9.20 12.01
CA PHE A 148 -7.59 9.01 10.59
C PHE A 148 -8.03 10.31 9.90
N LEU A 149 -8.87 11.11 10.55
CA LEU A 149 -9.35 12.38 10.00
C LEU A 149 -8.21 13.39 9.81
N THR A 150 -7.28 13.45 10.77
CA THR A 150 -6.06 14.25 10.63
C THR A 150 -5.23 13.78 9.44
N ALA A 151 -5.08 12.47 9.23
CA ALA A 151 -4.37 11.93 8.08
C ALA A 151 -5.08 12.27 6.75
N LEU A 152 -6.41 12.19 6.68
CA LEU A 152 -7.18 12.56 5.49
C LEU A 152 -7.06 14.05 5.15
N ALA A 153 -7.04 14.93 6.17
CA ALA A 153 -6.84 16.36 5.95
C ALA A 153 -5.52 16.64 5.22
N SER A 154 -4.43 15.96 5.61
CA SER A 154 -3.12 16.08 4.95
C SER A 154 -3.13 15.63 3.48
N ILE A 155 -3.98 14.66 3.10
CA ILE A 155 -4.14 14.27 1.69
C ILE A 155 -4.77 15.43 0.90
N SER A 156 -5.84 16.03 1.43
CA SER A 156 -6.58 17.09 0.74
C SER A 156 -5.73 18.35 0.49
N GLU A 157 -4.87 18.70 1.46
CA GLU A 157 -3.93 19.81 1.34
C GLU A 157 -2.87 19.54 0.27
N SER A 158 -2.42 18.29 0.12
CA SER A 158 -1.45 17.91 -0.91
C SER A 158 -2.04 17.92 -2.33
N THR A 159 -3.33 17.58 -2.49
CA THR A 159 -3.99 17.58 -3.82
C THR A 159 -4.34 18.98 -4.32
N ASN A 160 -4.48 19.98 -3.43
CA ASN A 160 -4.71 21.38 -3.81
C ASN A 160 -3.47 22.04 -4.46
N GLY A 161 -2.32 21.35 -4.53
CA GLY A 161 -1.11 21.81 -5.21
C GLY A 161 -0.84 21.18 -6.58
N HIS A 162 -1.73 20.30 -7.08
CA HIS A 162 -1.61 19.66 -8.39
C HIS A 162 -2.97 19.63 -9.11
N GLU A 163 -3.48 20.80 -9.50
CA GLU A 163 -4.32 20.88 -10.69
C GLU A 163 -3.45 20.54 -11.90
N VAL A 164 -3.33 19.26 -12.22
CA VAL A 164 -2.96 18.84 -13.57
C VAL A 164 -4.22 18.98 -14.43
N GLY A 165 -4.21 20.03 -15.24
CA GLY A 165 -5.19 20.25 -16.30
C GLY A 165 -5.35 18.98 -17.14
N LEU A 166 -6.61 18.62 -17.35
CA LEU A 166 -7.02 17.78 -18.48
C LEU A 166 -6.74 18.51 -19.79
#